data_AF-A0A6M3JFG0-F1
#
_entry.id   AF-A0A6M3JFG0-F1
#
_cell.length_a   1.000
_cell.length_b   1.000
_cell.length_c   1.000
_cell.angle_alpha   90.00
_cell.angle_beta   90.00
_cell.angle_gamma   90.00
#
_symmetry.space_group_name_H-M   'P 1'
#
loop_
_entity.id
_entity.type
_entity.pdbx_description
1 polymer ?
#
loop_
_entity_poly.entity_id
_entity_poly.type
_entity_poly.pdbx_seq_one_letter_code
_entity_poly.pdbx_strand_id
1 'polypeptide(L)'
;MKDKTFIETDTQYHNGVCMEEYNSDFGICRANKGQDGTIYVKWGYAQAKNRQPAEKGIPWKVILGPRSQAITILESFLAELKGGSVNKTEAPNDDSDIPF
;
A
#
# COMPACT_ATOMS: atom_id res chain seq x y z
N MET A 1 -3.73 -3.07 -18.91
CA MET A 1 -3.37 -2.50 -17.60
C MET A 1 -4.59 -2.72 -16.71
N LYS A 2 -4.50 -3.56 -15.66
CA LYS A 2 -5.67 -3.80 -14.78
C LYS A 2 -6.07 -2.47 -14.14
N ASP A 3 -7.38 -2.26 -14.02
CA ASP A 3 -7.95 -1.04 -13.45
C ASP A 3 -7.43 -0.82 -12.03
N LYS A 4 -6.96 0.39 -11.78
CA LYS A 4 -6.58 0.84 -10.44
C LYS A 4 -7.86 1.17 -9.68
N THR A 5 -8.06 0.57 -8.51
CA THR A 5 -9.21 0.93 -7.65
C THR A 5 -8.80 2.11 -6.77
N PHE A 6 -9.42 3.27 -6.98
CA PHE A 6 -9.21 4.46 -6.16
C PHE A 6 -10.42 4.74 -5.28
N ILE A 7 -10.18 4.97 -4.00
CA ILE A 7 -11.18 5.40 -3.03
C ILE A 7 -10.77 6.78 -2.54
N GLU A 8 -11.59 7.78 -2.88
CA GLU A 8 -11.40 9.15 -2.40
C GLU A 8 -11.78 9.24 -0.92
N THR A 9 -10.86 9.73 -0.09
CA THR A 9 -11.05 9.87 1.37
C THR A 9 -11.18 11.32 1.79
N ASP A 10 -10.78 12.26 0.92
CA ASP A 10 -10.79 13.70 1.16
C ASP A 10 -11.12 14.40 -0.16
N THR A 11 -12.36 14.90 -0.23
CA THR A 11 -12.94 15.53 -1.42
C THR A 11 -12.49 16.97 -1.64
N GLN A 12 -11.97 17.62 -0.61
CA GLN A 12 -11.48 19.00 -0.73
C GLN A 12 -10.17 19.04 -1.52
N TYR A 13 -9.32 18.04 -1.32
CA TYR A 13 -8.00 17.97 -1.95
C TYR A 13 -7.86 16.79 -2.92
N HIS A 14 -8.97 16.09 -3.19
CA HIS A 14 -9.04 14.90 -4.04
C HIS A 14 -7.99 13.83 -3.69
N ASN A 15 -7.75 13.65 -2.38
CA ASN A 15 -6.83 12.64 -1.86
C ASN A 15 -7.58 11.34 -1.59
N GLY A 16 -6.87 10.22 -1.69
CA GLY A 16 -7.43 8.91 -1.39
C GLY A 16 -6.39 7.81 -1.32
N VAL A 17 -6.89 6.58 -1.31
CA VAL A 17 -6.09 5.37 -1.39
C VAL A 17 -6.33 4.67 -2.71
N CYS A 18 -5.25 4.18 -3.32
CA CYS A 18 -5.27 3.44 -4.57
C CYS A 18 -4.77 2.02 -4.31
N MET A 19 -5.55 1.02 -4.72
CA MET A 19 -5.12 -0.37 -4.77
C MET A 19 -4.62 -0.70 -6.17
N GLU A 20 -3.46 -1.36 -6.22
CA GLU A 20 -2.82 -1.77 -7.47
C GLU A 20 -2.39 -3.24 -7.38
N GLU A 21 -2.55 -3.97 -8.49
CA GLU A 21 -2.03 -5.33 -8.65
C GLU A 21 -0.84 -5.28 -9.62
N TYR A 22 0.30 -5.83 -9.19
CA TYR A 22 1.49 -5.97 -10.01
C TYR A 22 2.18 -7.29 -9.70
N ASN A 23 2.48 -8.09 -10.73
CA ASN A 23 3.10 -9.41 -10.57
C ASN A 23 2.37 -10.33 -9.58
N SER A 24 1.03 -10.34 -9.64
CA SER A 24 0.14 -11.09 -8.72
C SER A 24 0.08 -10.60 -7.27
N ASP A 25 0.84 -9.56 -6.93
CA ASP A 25 0.81 -8.94 -5.61
C ASP A 25 -0.06 -7.69 -5.59
N PHE A 26 -0.87 -7.59 -4.55
CA PHE A 26 -1.66 -6.42 -4.26
C PHE A 26 -0.85 -5.46 -3.37
N GLY A 27 -1.03 -4.16 -3.60
CA GLY A 27 -0.57 -3.15 -2.66
C GLY A 27 -1.44 -1.90 -2.66
N ILE A 28 -1.32 -1.14 -1.58
CA ILE A 28 -2.06 0.10 -1.35
C ILE A 28 -1.08 1.26 -1.28
N CYS A 29 -1.42 2.34 -1.98
CA CYS A 29 -0.66 3.58 -1.96
C CYS A 29 -1.59 4.76 -1.68
N ARG A 30 -1.05 5.84 -1.11
CA ARG A 30 -1.71 7.14 -1.16
C ARG A 30 -1.76 7.61 -2.62
N ALA A 31 -2.89 8.16 -3.03
CA ALA A 31 -3.05 8.70 -4.38
C ALA A 31 -3.91 9.96 -4.38
N ASN A 32 -3.84 10.69 -5.49
CA ASN A 32 -4.64 11.87 -5.77
C ASN A 32 -5.35 11.71 -7.10
N LYS A 33 -6.58 12.23 -7.18
CA LYS A 33 -7.31 12.32 -8.44
C LYS A 33 -7.07 13.70 -9.06
N GLY A 34 -6.60 13.72 -10.30
CA GLY A 34 -6.46 14.94 -11.10
C GLY A 34 -7.81 15.49 -11.54
N GLN A 35 -7.81 16.75 -11.98
CA GLN A 35 -9.00 17.40 -12.54
C GLN A 35 -9.51 16.68 -13.81
N ASP A 36 -8.62 15.99 -14.51
CA ASP A 36 -8.88 15.15 -15.68
C ASP A 36 -9.39 13.74 -15.32
N GLY A 37 -9.53 13.43 -14.03
CA GLY A 37 -9.93 12.12 -13.54
C GLY A 37 -8.79 11.10 -13.44
N THR A 38 -7.56 11.46 -13.83
CA THR A 38 -6.39 10.57 -13.77
C THR A 38 -5.97 10.34 -12.32
N ILE A 39 -5.65 9.10 -11.95
CA ILE A 39 -5.17 8.75 -10.60
C ILE A 39 -3.64 8.78 -10.56
N TYR A 40 -3.12 9.71 -9.77
CA TYR A 40 -1.69 9.89 -9.52
C TYR A 40 -1.31 9.30 -8.17
N VAL A 41 -0.54 8.22 -8.17
CA VAL A 41 0.01 7.63 -6.95
C VAL A 41 1.07 8.57 -6.36
N LYS A 42 0.96 8.88 -5.06
CA LYS A 42 1.94 9.70 -4.35
C LYS A 42 3.17 8.87 -4.03
N TRP A 43 4.29 9.23 -4.63
CA TRP A 43 5.60 8.63 -4.38
C TRP A 43 6.19 9.15 -3.07
N GLY A 44 6.73 8.26 -2.26
CA GLY A 44 7.52 8.64 -1.10
C GLY A 44 8.91 9.06 -1.58
N TYR A 45 9.21 10.35 -1.55
CA TYR A 45 10.58 10.78 -1.72
C TYR A 45 11.34 10.42 -0.44
N ALA A 46 12.41 9.63 -0.55
CA ALA A 46 13.43 9.63 0.50
C ALA A 46 13.92 11.07 0.60
N GLN A 47 13.50 11.80 1.64
CA GLN A 47 13.97 13.15 1.84
C GLN A 47 15.47 13.06 2.06
N ALA A 48 16.27 13.54 1.11
CA ALA A 48 17.61 14.00 1.45
C ALA A 48 17.48 15.03 2.59
N LYS A 49 18.53 15.24 3.40
CA LYS A 49 18.51 16.19 4.54
C LYS A 49 17.96 17.60 4.19
N ASN A 50 17.91 17.94 2.90
CA ASN A 50 17.39 19.18 2.33
C ASN A 50 15.89 19.15 1.91
N ARG A 51 15.13 18.09 2.23
CA ARG A 51 13.71 17.91 1.86
C ARG A 51 13.43 17.88 0.34
N GLN A 52 14.45 17.69 -0.50
CA GLN A 52 14.28 17.62 -1.96
C GLN A 52 13.90 16.20 -2.41
N PRO A 53 13.10 16.07 -3.49
CA PRO A 53 12.86 14.81 -4.18
C PRO A 53 14.15 14.07 -4.58
N ALA A 54 14.32 12.82 -4.16
CA ALA A 54 15.42 11.97 -4.63
C ALA A 54 14.99 11.17 -5.87
N GLU A 55 15.93 10.97 -6.81
CA GLU A 55 15.72 10.28 -8.09
C GLU A 55 15.25 8.81 -7.93
N LYS A 56 15.49 8.21 -6.75
CA LYS A 56 15.04 6.85 -6.37
C LYS A 56 13.96 6.88 -5.30
N GLY A 57 12.92 7.69 -5.48
CA GLY A 57 11.75 7.69 -4.59
C GLY A 57 11.03 6.35 -4.62
N ILE A 58 11.23 5.51 -3.60
CA ILE A 58 10.49 4.25 -3.45
C ILE A 58 9.05 4.63 -3.09
N PRO A 59 8.03 4.09 -3.78
CA PRO A 59 6.65 4.36 -3.42
C PRO A 59 6.46 3.93 -1.96
N TRP A 60 5.77 4.74 -1.15
CA TRP A 60 5.21 4.26 0.12
C TRP A 60 4.01 3.36 -0.22
N LYS A 61 4.32 2.25 -0.90
CA LYS A 61 3.40 1.19 -1.26
C LYS A 61 3.46 0.18 -0.12
N VAL A 62 2.34 -0.01 0.54
CA VAL A 62 2.17 -1.14 1.45
C VAL A 62 1.90 -2.36 0.58
N ILE A 63 2.85 -3.28 0.52
CA ILE A 63 2.69 -4.55 -0.18
C ILE A 63 1.87 -5.47 0.74
N LEU A 64 0.74 -5.95 0.23
CA LEU A 64 -0.15 -6.86 0.94
C LEU A 64 0.06 -8.33 0.52
N GLY A 65 0.81 -8.55 -0.57
CA GLY A 65 1.08 -9.87 -1.13
C GLY A 65 -0.05 -10.39 -2.02
N PRO A 66 -0.11 -11.71 -2.27
CA PRO A 66 -1.12 -12.33 -3.11
C PRO A 66 -2.54 -12.11 -2.57
N ARG A 67 -3.54 -12.32 -3.43
CA ARG A 67 -4.94 -12.02 -3.13
C ARG A 67 -5.43 -12.54 -1.77
N SER A 68 -5.14 -13.80 -1.44
CA SER A 68 -5.56 -14.42 -0.17
C SER A 68 -4.94 -13.73 1.04
N GLN A 69 -3.62 -13.47 0.99
CA GLN A 69 -2.89 -12.78 2.05
C GLN A 69 -3.37 -11.34 2.20
N ALA A 70 -3.61 -10.64 1.08
CA ALA A 70 -4.10 -9.27 1.09
C ALA A 70 -5.48 -9.16 1.76
N ILE A 71 -6.39 -10.09 1.50
CA ILE A 71 -7.70 -10.15 2.18
C ILE A 71 -7.51 -10.31 3.69
N THR A 72 -6.70 -11.30 4.13
CA THR A 72 -6.45 -11.56 5.56
C THR A 72 -5.87 -10.34 6.28
N ILE A 73 -4.94 -9.62 5.64
CA ILE A 73 -4.34 -8.40 6.21
C ILE A 73 -5.41 -7.30 6.35
N LEU A 74 -6.23 -7.08 5.33
CA LEU A 74 -7.27 -6.05 5.36
C LEU A 74 -8.37 -6.39 6.38
N GLU A 75 -8.77 -7.65 6.50
CA GLU A 75 -9.71 -8.11 7.52
C GLU A 75 -9.15 -7.94 8.94
N SER A 76 -7.84 -8.15 9.12
CA SER A 76 -7.16 -7.92 10.40
C SER A 76 -7.20 -6.44 10.81
N PHE A 77 -6.91 -5.52 9.89
CA PHE A 77 -7.07 -4.08 10.15
C PHE A 77 -8.53 -3.71 10.44
N LEU A 78 -9.49 -4.30 9.72
CA LEU A 78 -10.90 -4.06 9.97
C LEU A 78 -11.35 -4.56 11.35
N ALA A 79 -10.84 -5.70 11.79
CA ALA A 79 -11.09 -6.22 13.13
C ALA A 79 -10.55 -5.26 14.19
N GLU A 80 -9.34 -4.73 14.02
CA GLU A 80 -8.74 -3.73 14.91
C GLU A 80 -9.61 -2.47 15.01
N LEU A 81 -10.04 -1.92 13.87
CA LEU A 81 -10.90 -0.74 13.81
C LEU A 81 -12.27 -0.94 14.46
N LYS A 82 -12.77 -2.18 14.49
CA LYS A 82 -14.02 -2.57 15.18
C LYS A 82 -13.82 -2.79 16.69
N GLY A 83 -12.60 -2.66 17.20
CA GLY A 83 -12.26 -2.91 18.61
C GLY A 83 -11.98 -4.37 18.96
N GLY A 84 -11.74 -5.23 17.96
CA GLY A 84 -11.31 -6.62 18.14
C GLY A 84 -9.78 -6.75 18.23
N SER A 85 -9.29 -7.78 18.91
CA SER A 85 -7.87 -8.12 18.94
C SER A 85 -7.40 -8.66 17.59
N VAL A 86 -6.32 -8.11 17.03
CA VAL A 86 -5.71 -8.64 15.81
C VAL A 86 -5.02 -9.97 16.13
N ASN A 87 -5.45 -11.06 15.48
CA ASN A 87 -4.71 -12.31 15.50
C ASN A 87 -3.39 -12.08 14.76
N LYS A 88 -2.28 -11.92 15.49
CA LYS A 88 -0.94 -11.86 14.92
C LYS A 88 -0.73 -13.12 14.08
N THR A 89 -0.76 -12.95 12.76
CA THR A 89 -0.35 -14.01 11.85
C THR A 89 1.18 -14.00 11.85
N GLU A 90 1.78 -14.90 12.63
CA GLU A 90 3.21 -15.17 12.50
C GLU A 90 3.45 -15.68 11.07
N ALA A 91 4.25 -14.95 10.30
CA ALA A 91 4.76 -15.49 9.05
C ALA A 91 5.58 -16.74 9.37
N PRO A 92 5.48 -17.82 8.59
CA PRO A 92 6.36 -18.97 8.78
C PRO A 92 7.81 -18.51 8.57
N ASN A 93 8.59 -18.49 9.65
CA ASN A 93 10.04 -18.35 9.58
C ASN A 93 10.59 -19.63 8.98
N ASP A 94 10.79 -19.65 7.67
CA ASP A 94 11.60 -20.67 7.02
C ASP A 94 13.05 -20.16 6.94
N ASP A 95 13.75 -20.22 8.07
CA ASP A 95 15.18 -19.91 8.20
C ASP A 95 16.07 -21.05 7.66
N SER A 96 15.55 -21.98 6.86
CA SER A 96 16.29 -23.17 6.42
C SER A 96 17.26 -22.94 5.24
N ASP A 97 17.30 -21.75 4.66
CA ASP A 97 18.02 -21.49 3.39
C ASP A 97 19.12 -20.39 3.45
N ILE A 98 19.61 -20.02 4.64
CA ILE A 98 20.76 -19.10 4.78
C ILE A 98 22.05 -19.89 5.09
N PRO A 99 22.89 -20.21 4.08
CA PRO A 99 24.22 -20.76 4.35
C PRO A 99 25.14 -19.66 4.93
N PHE A 100 25.84 -20.00 6.02
CA PHE A 100 26.86 -19.17 6.69
C PHE A 100 28.07 -18.86 5.80
#